data_AF-A0A8J6CTV6-F1
#
_entry.id   AF-A0A8J6CTV6-F1
#
_cell.length_a   1.000
_cell.length_b   1.000
_cell.length_c   1.000
_cell.angle_alpha   90.00
_cell.angle_beta   90.00
_cell.angle_gamma   90.00
#
_symmetry.space_group_name_H-M   'P 1'
#
loop_
_entity.id
_entity.type
_entity.pdbx_description
1 polymer ?
#
loop_
_entity_poly.entity_id
_entity_poly.type
_entity_poly.pdbx_seq_one_letter_code
_entity_poly.pdbx_strand_id
1 'polypeptide(L)'
;MRGKAVSGKAILVLCLASFLAGSLITSRTWTSQSHNNNHPIVNHVTASNKLGEFDHKLRKLGEGKAEDIMGEVSKTHKAIQSLEKTISNLEMELAVSRMSSVGNGVTMQKPKSYSNHTLQKAFVVIGINTAFSSRKRRDSLRQTWMPTGHSATTGGVLDKALDKEEAEHKDFLRLNHVEGYHQLSTKTRLYFSTAVSMWDAEFYVKVDDDVHLNLAQYRSKPRVYIGCMKSGPVLSEKPILHRYANEDVSLGSWLIGLEVEHVDDRSMCCGTPPDCEWKAQAGNICVASFDWSCSGVCKSVEKMKYVHNSCGEGDSSIWKSDF
;
A
#
# COMPACT_ATOMS: atom_id res chain seq x y z
N MET A 1 -25.09 -12.91 -58.70
CA MET A 1 -24.05 -13.95 -58.81
C MET A 1 -24.32 -15.00 -57.74
N ARG A 2 -24.60 -16.25 -58.13
CA ARG A 2 -25.01 -17.33 -57.22
C ARG A 2 -23.75 -18.03 -56.71
N GLY A 3 -23.30 -17.70 -55.50
CA GLY A 3 -22.09 -18.27 -54.89
C GLY A 3 -22.26 -19.78 -54.67
N LYS A 4 -21.32 -20.59 -55.17
CA LYS A 4 -21.32 -22.04 -54.94
C LYS A 4 -20.94 -22.33 -53.49
N ALA A 5 -21.71 -23.19 -52.83
CA ALA A 5 -21.43 -23.63 -51.47
C ALA A 5 -20.08 -24.37 -51.42
N VAL A 6 -19.21 -23.94 -50.52
CA VAL A 6 -17.91 -24.59 -50.27
C VAL A 6 -18.15 -25.85 -49.45
N SER A 7 -17.62 -26.98 -49.90
CA SER A 7 -17.74 -28.27 -49.22
C SER A 7 -17.15 -28.20 -47.80
N GLY A 8 -17.83 -28.76 -46.81
CA GLY A 8 -17.36 -28.78 -45.41
C GLY A 8 -15.97 -29.41 -45.23
N LYS A 9 -15.56 -30.30 -46.15
CA LYS A 9 -14.20 -30.85 -46.17
C LYS A 9 -13.15 -29.80 -46.54
N ALA A 10 -13.48 -28.85 -47.42
CA ALA A 10 -12.59 -27.76 -47.79
C ALA A 10 -12.43 -26.75 -46.65
N ILE A 11 -13.49 -26.52 -45.86
CA ILE A 11 -13.44 -25.66 -44.66
C ILE A 11 -12.52 -26.29 -43.60
N LEU A 12 -12.66 -27.59 -43.33
CA LEU A 12 -11.81 -28.30 -42.37
C LEU A 12 -10.32 -28.24 -42.76
N VAL A 13 -10.00 -28.41 -44.05
CA VAL A 13 -8.62 -28.30 -44.54
C VAL A 13 -8.09 -26.86 -44.38
N LEU A 14 -8.91 -25.84 -44.66
CA LEU A 14 -8.52 -24.44 -44.48
C LEU A 14 -8.28 -24.07 -43.01
N CYS A 15 -9.10 -24.60 -42.09
CA CYS A 15 -8.92 -24.40 -40.66
C CYS A 15 -7.65 -25.07 -40.13
N LEU A 16 -7.39 -26.32 -40.53
CA LEU A 16 -6.16 -27.04 -40.15
C LEU A 16 -4.90 -26.36 -40.71
N ALA A 17 -4.94 -25.92 -41.97
CA ALA A 17 -3.83 -25.18 -42.58
C ALA A 17 -3.55 -23.85 -41.86
N SER A 18 -4.61 -23.12 -41.47
CA SER A 18 -4.48 -21.86 -40.74
C SER A 18 -3.91 -22.06 -39.32
N PHE A 19 -4.31 -23.13 -38.63
CA PHE A 19 -3.79 -23.47 -37.30
C PHE A 19 -2.32 -23.88 -37.32
N LEU A 20 -1.90 -24.67 -38.32
CA LEU A 20 -0.50 -25.06 -38.50
C LEU A 20 0.38 -23.89 -38.91
N ALA A 21 -0.12 -22.99 -39.78
CA ALA A 21 0.58 -21.75 -40.13
C ALA A 21 0.71 -20.81 -38.92
N GLY A 22 -0.33 -20.68 -38.09
CA GLY A 22 -0.30 -19.89 -36.87
C GLY A 22 0.74 -20.39 -35.85
N SER A 23 0.84 -21.71 -35.68
CA SER A 23 1.82 -22.34 -34.76
C SER A 23 3.28 -22.16 -35.22
N LEU A 24 3.54 -22.02 -36.52
CA LEU A 24 4.90 -21.75 -37.05
C LEU A 24 5.30 -20.27 -36.92
N ILE A 25 4.34 -19.35 -36.87
CA ILE A 25 4.59 -17.91 -36.70
C ILE A 25 4.81 -17.57 -35.23
N THR A 26 4.01 -18.13 -34.31
CA THR A 26 4.15 -17.90 -32.86
C THR A 26 5.39 -18.55 -32.25
N SER A 27 5.87 -19.66 -32.82
CA SER A 27 7.13 -20.29 -32.39
C SER A 27 8.38 -19.56 -32.90
N ARG A 28 8.28 -18.72 -33.94
CA ARG A 28 9.39 -17.92 -34.49
C ARG A 28 9.52 -16.53 -33.89
N THR A 29 8.47 -15.97 -33.28
CA THR A 29 8.52 -14.64 -32.65
C THR A 29 8.94 -14.66 -31.17
N TRP A 30 9.11 -15.84 -30.57
CA TRP A 30 9.60 -15.98 -29.18
C TRP A 30 11.06 -16.42 -29.08
N THR A 31 11.83 -16.27 -30.14
CA THR A 31 13.29 -16.43 -30.12
C THR A 31 13.95 -15.29 -30.89
N SER A 32 13.94 -14.07 -30.32
CA SER A 32 15.00 -13.05 -30.41
C SER A 32 14.44 -11.63 -30.28
N GLN A 33 14.55 -11.06 -29.08
CA GLN A 33 14.97 -9.67 -28.91
C GLN A 33 15.55 -9.49 -27.50
N SER A 34 16.74 -10.05 -27.32
CA SER A 34 17.70 -9.56 -26.33
C SER A 34 18.37 -8.34 -26.95
N HIS A 35 18.09 -7.14 -26.45
CA HIS A 35 18.78 -5.93 -26.90
C HIS A 35 19.99 -5.68 -25.99
N ASN A 36 21.15 -5.64 -26.64
CA ASN A 36 22.49 -5.44 -26.09
C ASN A 36 22.63 -4.12 -25.30
N ASN A 37 23.30 -4.19 -24.15
CA ASN A 37 24.09 -3.09 -23.61
C ASN A 37 25.56 -3.53 -23.52
N ASN A 38 26.40 -2.94 -24.37
CA ASN A 38 27.85 -3.09 -24.33
C ASN A 38 28.42 -2.26 -23.16
N HIS A 39 29.05 -2.93 -22.19
CA HIS A 39 30.15 -2.36 -21.40
C HIS A 39 31.25 -3.42 -21.20
N PRO A 40 32.52 -3.02 -21.12
CA PRO A 40 33.65 -3.87 -21.50
C PRO A 40 34.03 -4.92 -20.45
N ILE A 41 34.58 -5.99 -21.00
CA ILE A 41 35.07 -7.23 -20.38
C ILE A 41 36.21 -6.95 -19.37
N VAL A 42 36.07 -7.51 -18.17
CA VAL A 42 37.21 -7.89 -17.31
C VAL A 42 37.14 -9.41 -17.14
N ASN A 43 38.15 -10.11 -17.65
CA ASN A 43 38.29 -11.56 -17.58
C ASN A 43 38.82 -11.98 -16.20
N HIS A 44 38.18 -12.95 -15.53
CA HIS A 44 38.88 -13.88 -14.65
C HIS A 44 38.16 -15.24 -14.51
N VAL A 45 38.59 -16.17 -15.36
CA VAL A 45 38.92 -17.60 -15.14
C VAL A 45 38.31 -18.38 -13.94
N THR A 46 37.84 -19.60 -14.29
CA THR A 46 37.62 -20.85 -13.53
C THR A 46 36.43 -21.01 -12.57
N ALA A 47 35.46 -21.86 -12.99
CA ALA A 47 34.74 -22.80 -12.11
C ALA A 47 34.01 -23.90 -12.92
N SER A 48 34.74 -24.77 -13.61
CA SER A 48 34.17 -26.05 -14.08
C SER A 48 34.56 -27.13 -13.08
N ASN A 49 33.70 -27.38 -12.07
CA ASN A 49 33.64 -28.59 -11.24
C ASN A 49 32.51 -28.52 -10.19
N LYS A 50 31.29 -28.11 -10.57
CA LYS A 50 30.13 -28.11 -9.64
C LYS A 50 28.79 -28.54 -10.26
N LEU A 51 28.80 -29.31 -11.34
CA LEU A 51 27.56 -29.81 -11.96
C LEU A 51 27.20 -31.26 -11.55
N GLY A 52 28.09 -31.98 -10.86
CA GLY A 52 27.81 -33.36 -10.39
C GLY A 52 27.12 -33.47 -9.02
N GLU A 53 27.09 -32.39 -8.23
CA GLU A 53 26.56 -32.42 -6.85
C GLU A 53 25.07 -32.02 -6.75
N PHE A 54 24.55 -31.35 -7.79
CA PHE A 54 23.16 -30.86 -7.80
C PHE A 54 22.13 -31.95 -8.16
N ASP A 55 22.54 -32.96 -8.94
CA ASP A 55 21.61 -33.96 -9.47
C ASP A 55 21.21 -35.02 -8.43
N HIS A 56 22.11 -35.32 -7.48
CA HIS A 56 21.79 -36.19 -6.35
C HIS A 56 20.82 -35.56 -5.33
N LYS A 57 20.64 -34.23 -5.37
CA LYS A 57 19.75 -33.48 -4.47
C LYS A 57 18.32 -33.36 -5.01
N LEU A 58 18.15 -33.34 -6.33
CA LEU A 58 16.84 -33.30 -6.99
C LEU A 58 16.08 -34.63 -6.88
N ARG A 59 16.78 -35.78 -6.86
CA ARG A 59 16.13 -37.08 -6.63
C ARG A 59 15.67 -37.31 -5.18
N LYS A 60 16.09 -36.45 -4.23
CA LYS A 60 15.71 -36.54 -2.81
C LYS A 60 14.53 -35.62 -2.42
N LEU A 61 14.02 -34.81 -3.35
CA LEU A 61 12.88 -33.91 -3.11
C LEU A 61 11.51 -34.52 -3.49
N GLY A 62 11.49 -35.72 -4.08
CA GLY A 62 10.28 -36.39 -4.56
C GLY A 62 9.63 -37.39 -3.60
N GLU A 63 10.10 -37.52 -2.36
CA GLU A 63 9.56 -38.46 -1.37
C GLU A 63 9.13 -37.73 -0.08
N GLY A 64 8.19 -36.79 -0.21
CA GLY A 64 7.41 -36.30 0.93
C GLY A 64 6.26 -37.28 1.21
N LYS A 65 6.32 -38.01 2.33
CA LYS A 65 5.24 -38.91 2.76
C LYS A 65 3.93 -38.13 2.91
N ALA A 66 2.83 -38.67 2.39
CA ALA A 66 1.47 -38.12 2.50
C ALA A 66 1.03 -37.78 3.95
N GLU A 67 1.71 -38.36 4.94
CA GLU A 67 1.56 -38.08 6.37
C GLU A 67 1.88 -36.62 6.75
N ASP A 68 2.82 -35.96 6.07
CA ASP A 68 3.25 -34.59 6.37
C ASP A 68 2.27 -33.53 5.84
N ILE A 69 1.67 -33.80 4.67
CA ILE A 69 0.68 -32.91 4.03
C ILE A 69 -0.61 -32.88 4.85
N MET A 70 -1.10 -34.04 5.31
CA MET A 70 -2.30 -34.07 6.17
C MET A 70 -2.06 -33.41 7.52
N GLY A 71 -0.83 -33.46 8.04
CA GLY A 71 -0.41 -32.73 9.24
C GLY A 71 -0.49 -31.21 9.05
N GLU A 72 0.07 -30.69 7.95
CA GLU A 72 0.02 -29.25 7.62
C GLU A 72 -1.40 -28.76 7.31
N VAL A 73 -2.21 -29.54 6.60
CA VAL A 73 -3.63 -29.24 6.36
C VAL A 73 -4.41 -29.20 7.68
N SER A 74 -4.16 -30.14 8.59
CA SER A 74 -4.79 -30.15 9.92
C SER A 74 -4.41 -28.95 10.77
N LYS A 75 -3.13 -28.54 10.76
CA LYS A 75 -2.65 -27.31 11.43
C LYS A 75 -3.34 -26.08 10.86
N THR A 76 -3.47 -25.99 9.55
CA THR A 76 -4.15 -24.89 8.86
C THR A 76 -5.62 -24.82 9.26
N HIS A 77 -6.33 -25.95 9.28
CA HIS A 77 -7.73 -26.02 9.71
C HIS A 77 -7.92 -25.61 11.17
N LYS A 78 -7.01 -26.02 12.07
CA LYS A 78 -7.01 -25.58 13.48
C LYS A 78 -6.79 -24.08 13.63
N ALA A 79 -5.90 -23.50 12.83
CA ALA A 79 -5.66 -22.06 12.83
C ALA A 79 -6.91 -21.29 12.35
N ILE A 80 -7.59 -21.79 11.30
CA ILE A 80 -8.84 -21.22 10.80
C ILE A 80 -9.93 -21.27 11.87
N GLN A 81 -10.16 -22.44 12.49
CA GLN A 81 -11.16 -22.58 13.56
C GLN A 81 -10.86 -21.68 14.77
N SER A 82 -9.58 -21.54 15.13
CA SER A 82 -9.17 -20.63 16.22
C SER A 82 -9.45 -19.16 15.88
N LEU A 83 -9.28 -18.78 14.60
CA LEU A 83 -9.56 -17.43 14.14
C LEU A 83 -11.06 -17.15 14.09
N GLU A 84 -11.86 -18.08 13.57
CA GLU A 84 -13.33 -17.99 13.59
C GLU A 84 -13.87 -17.83 15.01
N LYS A 85 -13.32 -18.57 15.99
CA LYS A 85 -13.67 -18.41 17.40
C LYS A 85 -13.29 -17.03 17.94
N THR A 86 -12.17 -16.47 17.50
CA THR A 86 -11.72 -15.14 17.90
C THR A 86 -12.64 -14.06 17.32
N ILE A 87 -13.05 -14.19 16.05
CA ILE A 87 -13.99 -13.27 15.40
C ILE A 87 -15.33 -13.31 16.13
N SER A 88 -15.91 -14.50 16.35
CA SER A 88 -17.18 -14.64 17.07
C SER A 88 -17.12 -14.07 18.49
N ASN A 89 -15.98 -14.24 19.19
CA ASN A 89 -15.78 -13.63 20.51
C ASN A 89 -15.74 -12.10 20.43
N LEU A 90 -15.02 -11.53 19.46
CA LEU A 90 -14.94 -10.08 19.25
C LEU A 90 -16.30 -9.49 18.82
N GLU A 91 -17.05 -10.20 17.99
CA GLU A 91 -18.42 -9.83 17.60
C GLU A 91 -19.38 -9.87 18.80
N MET A 92 -19.25 -10.88 19.65
CA MET A 92 -20.00 -10.99 20.90
C MET A 92 -19.63 -9.86 21.88
N GLU A 93 -18.35 -9.55 22.05
CA GLU A 93 -17.88 -8.43 22.86
C GLU A 93 -18.38 -7.09 22.31
N LEU A 94 -18.38 -6.92 20.98
CA LEU A 94 -18.92 -5.75 20.31
C LEU A 94 -20.44 -5.63 20.49
N ALA A 95 -21.18 -6.75 20.42
CA ALA A 95 -22.62 -6.80 20.66
C ALA A 95 -22.97 -6.50 22.12
N VAL A 96 -22.24 -7.08 23.07
CA VAL A 96 -22.39 -6.82 24.52
C VAL A 96 -22.09 -5.36 24.83
N SER A 97 -21.03 -4.79 24.23
CA SER A 97 -20.68 -3.37 24.38
C SER A 97 -21.77 -2.45 23.83
N ARG A 98 -22.45 -2.84 22.73
CA ARG A 98 -23.60 -2.12 22.16
C ARG A 98 -24.88 -2.25 22.99
N MET A 99 -25.07 -3.35 23.72
CA MET A 99 -26.24 -3.55 24.59
C MET A 99 -26.09 -2.90 25.97
N SER A 100 -24.85 -2.74 26.44
CA SER A 100 -24.54 -2.13 27.74
C SER A 100 -24.81 -0.63 27.81
N SER A 101 -25.14 0.03 26.69
CA SER A 101 -25.62 1.42 26.66
C SER A 101 -27.11 1.58 27.02
N VAL A 102 -27.83 0.49 27.33
CA VAL A 102 -29.25 0.51 27.71
C VAL A 102 -29.50 -0.39 28.94
N GLY A 103 -29.12 0.05 30.14
CA GLY A 103 -29.49 -0.65 31.38
C GLY A 103 -28.71 -0.23 32.63
N ASN A 104 -29.42 0.21 33.66
CA ASN A 104 -28.92 0.79 34.91
C ASN A 104 -28.01 -0.13 35.76
N GLY A 105 -26.90 0.44 36.24
CA GLY A 105 -26.55 0.54 37.66
C GLY A 105 -26.19 -0.72 38.47
N VAL A 106 -24.95 -1.22 38.35
CA VAL A 106 -24.21 -1.90 39.44
C VAL A 106 -22.72 -1.57 39.33
N THR A 107 -22.11 -1.15 40.43
CA THR A 107 -20.70 -0.73 40.55
C THR A 107 -19.77 -1.94 40.55
N MET A 108 -19.15 -2.23 39.41
CA MET A 108 -17.93 -3.02 39.27
C MET A 108 -16.91 -2.15 38.53
N GLN A 109 -15.66 -2.16 38.99
CA GLN A 109 -14.61 -1.22 38.58
C GLN A 109 -14.56 -1.06 37.05
N LYS A 110 -14.96 0.14 36.58
CA LYS A 110 -14.88 0.57 35.19
C LYS A 110 -13.44 0.38 34.69
N PRO A 111 -13.18 -0.35 33.59
CA PRO A 111 -12.05 0.01 32.75
C PRO A 111 -12.26 1.46 32.32
N LYS A 112 -11.19 2.26 32.37
CA LYS A 112 -11.20 3.72 32.17
C LYS A 112 -12.24 4.14 31.14
N SER A 113 -13.21 4.92 31.63
CA SER A 113 -14.23 5.60 30.83
C SER A 113 -13.55 6.22 29.59
N TYR A 114 -13.82 5.70 28.40
CA TYR A 114 -13.75 6.55 27.22
C TYR A 114 -14.78 7.64 27.47
N SER A 115 -14.29 8.84 27.70
CA SER A 115 -15.10 10.04 27.87
C SER A 115 -16.10 10.14 26.72
N ASN A 116 -17.24 10.78 26.96
CA ASN A 116 -18.12 11.32 25.92
C ASN A 116 -17.39 12.43 25.14
N HIS A 117 -16.25 12.13 24.52
CA HIS A 117 -15.66 13.02 23.54
C HIS A 117 -16.41 12.79 22.23
N THR A 118 -17.17 13.79 21.82
CA THR A 118 -17.47 13.97 20.40
C THR A 118 -16.14 13.96 19.66
N LEU A 119 -15.99 13.03 18.71
CA LEU A 119 -14.81 12.95 17.85
C LEU A 119 -14.54 14.31 17.22
N GLN A 120 -13.26 14.66 17.08
CA GLN A 120 -12.89 15.90 16.42
C GLN A 120 -13.25 15.80 14.94
N LYS A 121 -14.08 16.73 14.45
CA LYS A 121 -14.43 16.80 13.03
C LYS A 121 -13.22 17.30 12.24
N ALA A 122 -12.90 16.62 11.17
CA ALA A 122 -11.89 17.06 10.20
C ALA A 122 -12.40 16.79 8.79
N PHE A 123 -11.88 17.50 7.79
CA PHE A 123 -12.12 17.10 6.41
C PHE A 123 -11.20 15.93 6.03
N VAL A 124 -9.92 16.06 6.35
CA VAL A 124 -8.89 15.04 6.08
C VAL A 124 -7.95 14.91 7.27
N VAL A 125 -7.54 13.67 7.58
CA VAL A 125 -6.43 13.37 8.50
C VAL A 125 -5.31 12.74 7.70
N ILE A 126 -4.13 13.35 7.72
CA ILE A 126 -2.97 12.92 6.95
C ILE A 126 -1.90 12.37 7.90
N GLY A 127 -1.59 11.09 7.75
CA GLY A 127 -0.53 10.40 8.47
C GLY A 127 0.70 10.31 7.59
N ILE A 128 1.72 11.10 7.93
CA ILE A 128 3.01 11.06 7.27
C ILE A 128 3.89 10.03 7.98
N ASN A 129 4.11 8.89 7.34
CA ASN A 129 4.94 7.83 7.87
C ASN A 129 6.42 8.22 7.78
N THR A 130 7.05 8.47 8.92
CA THR A 130 8.45 8.94 9.04
C THR A 130 9.17 8.19 10.14
N ALA A 131 10.50 8.12 10.10
CA ALA A 131 11.30 7.47 11.15
C ALA A 131 11.96 8.50 12.08
N PHE A 132 12.36 8.09 13.28
CA PHE A 132 13.05 8.98 14.24
C PHE A 132 14.27 9.68 13.63
N SER A 133 15.03 8.98 12.80
CA SER A 133 16.22 9.48 12.09
C SER A 133 15.91 10.48 10.97
N SER A 134 14.65 10.65 10.56
CA SER A 134 14.25 11.39 9.36
C SER A 134 13.95 12.87 9.59
N ARG A 135 14.57 13.50 10.60
CA ARG A 135 14.34 14.92 10.97
C ARG A 135 14.40 15.86 9.76
N LYS A 136 15.45 15.75 8.94
CA LYS A 136 15.64 16.62 7.78
C LYS A 136 14.53 16.48 6.73
N ARG A 137 13.96 15.27 6.57
CA ARG A 137 12.82 15.06 5.67
C ARG A 137 11.58 15.77 6.22
N ARG A 138 11.28 15.59 7.51
CA ARG A 138 10.17 16.31 8.16
C ARG A 138 10.30 17.83 8.03
N ASP A 139 11.48 18.37 8.29
CA ASP A 139 11.73 19.81 8.12
C ASP A 139 11.51 20.26 6.66
N SER A 140 11.92 19.43 5.69
CA SER A 140 11.66 19.70 4.27
C SER A 140 10.17 19.67 3.91
N LEU A 141 9.37 18.80 4.53
CA LEU A 141 7.91 18.76 4.33
C LEU A 141 7.25 20.01 4.90
N ARG A 142 7.59 20.39 6.15
CA ARG A 142 7.07 21.60 6.83
C ARG A 142 7.38 22.90 6.07
N GLN A 143 8.47 22.92 5.31
CA GLN A 143 8.85 24.06 4.47
C GLN A 143 8.19 24.06 3.08
N THR A 144 7.34 23.08 2.78
CA THR A 144 6.72 22.90 1.48
C THR A 144 5.21 22.68 1.60
N TRP A 145 4.71 21.45 1.39
CA TRP A 145 3.28 21.18 1.28
C TRP A 145 2.61 20.89 2.62
N MET A 146 3.37 20.61 3.69
CA MET A 146 2.80 20.33 5.01
C MET A 146 2.49 21.65 5.73
N PRO A 147 1.22 21.97 6.05
CA PRO A 147 0.89 23.15 6.83
C PRO A 147 1.38 22.99 8.27
N THR A 148 1.80 24.09 8.89
CA THR A 148 2.16 24.12 10.31
C THR A 148 0.89 24.17 11.16
N GLY A 149 0.71 23.21 12.05
CA GLY A 149 -0.50 23.07 12.88
C GLY A 149 -0.20 22.45 14.24
N HIS A 150 -1.21 22.40 15.12
CA HIS A 150 -1.10 21.86 16.47
C HIS A 150 -1.72 20.46 16.56
N SER A 151 -0.95 19.49 17.05
CA SER A 151 -1.32 18.08 17.29
C SER A 151 -1.99 17.92 18.64
N ALA A 152 -2.85 16.91 18.73
CA ALA A 152 -3.68 16.63 19.90
C ALA A 152 -3.00 15.71 20.95
N THR A 153 -1.76 15.25 20.74
CA THR A 153 -1.15 14.26 21.64
C THR A 153 0.18 14.69 22.24
N THR A 154 0.23 14.70 23.57
CA THR A 154 1.46 14.89 24.36
C THR A 154 1.85 13.58 25.03
N GLY A 155 3.11 13.16 24.87
CA GLY A 155 3.76 12.22 25.80
C GLY A 155 4.14 10.85 25.22
N GLY A 156 5.42 10.51 25.40
CA GLY A 156 6.01 9.19 25.22
C GLY A 156 7.50 9.27 25.57
N VAL A 157 8.06 8.29 26.25
CA VAL A 157 9.44 8.33 26.77
C VAL A 157 10.44 7.87 25.69
N LEU A 158 11.55 8.60 25.55
CA LEU A 158 12.95 8.13 25.34
C LEU A 158 13.80 8.86 24.26
N ASP A 159 13.43 10.04 23.78
CA ASP A 159 14.35 10.84 22.94
C ASP A 159 14.15 12.35 23.13
N LYS A 160 15.11 12.98 23.83
CA LYS A 160 15.09 14.43 24.11
C LYS A 160 15.06 15.29 22.84
N ALA A 161 15.63 14.80 21.73
CA ALA A 161 15.61 15.54 20.47
C ALA A 161 14.20 15.54 19.85
N LEU A 162 13.48 14.42 19.92
CA LEU A 162 12.08 14.32 19.48
C LEU A 162 11.13 15.06 20.40
N ASP A 163 11.38 15.06 21.71
CA ASP A 163 10.58 15.84 22.66
C ASP A 163 10.74 17.34 22.41
N LYS A 164 11.95 17.78 22.07
CA LYS A 164 12.21 19.17 21.65
C LYS A 164 11.51 19.49 20.33
N GLU A 165 11.60 18.59 19.35
CA GLU A 165 10.89 18.73 18.06
C GLU A 165 9.38 18.84 18.24
N GLU A 166 8.80 17.97 19.06
CA GLU A 166 7.37 17.97 19.34
C GLU A 166 6.93 19.24 20.07
N ALA A 167 7.76 19.74 21.00
CA ALA A 167 7.48 21.00 21.67
C ALA A 167 7.47 22.20 20.71
N GLU A 168 8.30 22.15 19.66
CA GLU A 168 8.41 23.18 18.63
C GLU A 168 7.25 23.13 17.61
N HIS A 169 6.98 21.94 17.06
CA HIS A 169 6.08 21.80 15.91
C HIS A 169 4.70 21.25 16.26
N LYS A 170 4.60 20.48 17.35
CA LYS A 170 3.36 19.83 17.79
C LYS A 170 2.68 19.12 16.64
N ASP A 171 3.37 18.23 15.94
CA ASP A 171 2.84 17.58 14.74
C ASP A 171 3.05 16.06 14.75
N PHE A 172 3.49 15.48 15.87
CA PHE A 172 3.57 14.04 16.02
C PHE A 172 2.30 13.40 16.54
N LEU A 173 2.02 12.23 15.95
CA LEU A 173 1.19 11.20 16.53
C LEU A 173 2.11 10.06 16.98
N ARG A 174 2.31 9.92 18.29
CA ARG A 174 3.15 8.85 18.85
C ARG A 174 2.34 7.56 19.00
N LEU A 175 2.76 6.52 18.30
CA LEU A 175 2.16 5.18 18.38
C LEU A 175 2.96 4.31 19.34
N ASN A 176 2.29 3.46 20.12
CA ASN A 176 2.96 2.43 20.91
C ASN A 176 3.49 1.31 19.98
N HIS A 177 4.64 1.57 19.37
CA HIS A 177 5.18 0.81 18.27
C HIS A 177 6.71 0.82 18.29
N VAL A 178 7.33 -0.31 17.96
CA VAL A 178 8.79 -0.41 17.77
C VAL A 178 9.10 -0.22 16.30
N GLU A 179 9.84 0.85 15.97
CA GLU A 179 10.21 1.15 14.59
C GLU A 179 11.06 0.04 13.95
N GLY A 180 10.76 -0.24 12.69
CA GLY A 180 11.53 -1.15 11.86
C GLY A 180 10.85 -1.35 10.50
N TYR A 181 11.65 -1.64 9.47
CA TYR A 181 11.13 -1.82 8.11
C TYR A 181 10.07 -2.94 8.03
N HIS A 182 10.29 -4.07 8.71
CA HIS A 182 9.33 -5.18 8.78
C HIS A 182 8.12 -4.91 9.69
N GLN A 183 8.08 -3.75 10.33
CA GLN A 183 7.03 -3.32 11.23
C GLN A 183 6.12 -2.24 10.61
N LEU A 184 6.41 -1.81 9.37
CA LEU A 184 5.62 -0.79 8.65
C LEU A 184 4.13 -1.15 8.58
N SER A 185 3.76 -2.40 8.23
CA SER A 185 2.35 -2.81 8.20
C SER A 185 1.66 -2.63 9.55
N THR A 186 2.37 -2.90 10.65
CA THR A 186 1.86 -2.70 12.01
C THR A 186 1.72 -1.22 12.32
N LYS A 187 2.69 -0.39 11.92
CA LYS A 187 2.66 1.07 12.09
C LYS A 187 1.46 1.69 11.38
N THR A 188 1.23 1.30 10.12
CA THR A 188 0.10 1.79 9.31
C THR A 188 -1.23 1.34 9.88
N ARG A 189 -1.35 0.07 10.31
CA ARG A 189 -2.56 -0.40 11.01
C ARG A 189 -2.84 0.42 12.26
N LEU A 190 -1.82 0.65 13.08
CA LEU A 190 -1.93 1.44 14.31
C LEU A 190 -2.32 2.88 14.00
N TYR A 191 -1.71 3.51 12.99
CA TYR A 191 -2.07 4.84 12.52
C TYR A 191 -3.56 4.92 12.19
N PHE A 192 -4.06 4.10 11.27
CA PHE A 192 -5.48 4.14 10.88
C PHE A 192 -6.40 3.87 12.06
N SER A 193 -6.11 2.85 12.88
CA SER A 193 -6.95 2.53 14.06
C SER A 193 -6.99 3.67 15.09
N THR A 194 -5.86 4.38 15.25
CA THR A 194 -5.77 5.52 16.15
C THR A 194 -6.52 6.71 15.56
N ALA A 195 -6.26 7.02 14.28
CA ALA A 195 -6.86 8.16 13.60
C ALA A 195 -8.40 8.10 13.59
N VAL A 196 -8.99 6.95 13.22
CA VAL A 196 -10.46 6.79 13.20
C VAL A 196 -11.10 6.78 14.59
N SER A 197 -10.30 6.58 15.65
CA SER A 197 -10.76 6.66 17.04
C SER A 197 -10.69 8.08 17.63
N MET A 198 -9.96 8.99 16.99
CA MET A 198 -9.70 10.34 17.46
C MET A 198 -10.45 11.40 16.65
N TRP A 199 -10.53 11.19 15.34
CA TRP A 199 -11.17 12.10 14.40
C TRP A 199 -12.36 11.44 13.72
N ASP A 200 -13.32 12.26 13.32
CA ASP A 200 -14.38 11.93 12.39
C ASP A 200 -14.12 12.75 11.12
N ALA A 201 -13.42 12.12 10.17
CA ALA A 201 -12.96 12.74 8.93
C ALA A 201 -13.56 12.11 7.68
N GLU A 202 -13.69 12.89 6.60
CA GLU A 202 -14.07 12.36 5.29
C GLU A 202 -12.97 11.48 4.69
N PHE A 203 -11.71 11.85 4.91
CA PHE A 203 -10.55 11.14 4.39
C PHE A 203 -9.51 10.85 5.46
N TYR A 204 -8.95 9.64 5.41
CA TYR A 204 -7.77 9.24 6.16
C TYR A 204 -6.69 8.86 5.16
N VAL A 205 -5.59 9.60 5.16
CA VAL A 205 -4.50 9.46 4.19
C VAL A 205 -3.28 8.91 4.90
N LYS A 206 -2.60 7.93 4.28
CA LYS A 206 -1.23 7.54 4.62
C LYS A 206 -0.32 7.96 3.47
N VAL A 207 0.78 8.61 3.81
CA VAL A 207 1.80 9.03 2.84
C VAL A 207 3.19 8.88 3.45
N ASP A 208 4.20 8.63 2.63
CA ASP A 208 5.58 8.54 3.09
C ASP A 208 6.23 9.93 3.15
N ASP A 209 7.26 10.09 3.99
CA ASP A 209 7.90 11.37 4.27
C ASP A 209 8.80 11.92 3.15
N ASP A 210 8.80 11.26 2.00
CA ASP A 210 9.47 11.67 0.78
C ASP A 210 8.53 11.79 -0.42
N VAL A 211 7.21 11.83 -0.24
CA VAL A 211 6.25 12.07 -1.33
C VAL A 211 5.77 13.53 -1.33
N HIS A 212 5.61 14.14 -2.51
CA HIS A 212 4.95 15.44 -2.67
C HIS A 212 3.44 15.25 -2.86
N LEU A 213 2.62 16.01 -2.12
CA LEU A 213 1.17 15.87 -2.10
C LEU A 213 0.47 17.21 -2.43
N ASN A 214 -0.62 17.09 -3.18
CA ASN A 214 -1.57 18.13 -3.55
C ASN A 214 -2.97 17.69 -3.07
N LEU A 215 -3.68 18.57 -2.36
CA LEU A 215 -4.85 18.18 -1.54
C LEU A 215 -6.17 18.79 -2.02
N ALA A 216 -6.15 19.73 -2.98
CA ALA A 216 -7.35 20.47 -3.37
C ALA A 216 -8.27 19.71 -4.35
N GLN A 217 -7.87 18.54 -4.84
CA GLN A 217 -8.54 17.88 -5.98
C GLN A 217 -9.51 16.75 -5.63
N TYR A 218 -9.62 16.33 -4.37
CA TYR A 218 -10.31 15.08 -4.07
C TYR A 218 -11.81 15.24 -3.79
N ARG A 219 -12.64 14.34 -4.34
CA ARG A 219 -14.11 14.34 -4.19
C ARG A 219 -14.58 13.26 -3.22
N SER A 220 -15.54 13.61 -2.38
CA SER A 220 -16.18 12.70 -1.43
C SER A 220 -16.85 11.51 -2.12
N LYS A 221 -16.36 10.30 -1.82
CA LYS A 221 -17.04 9.03 -2.11
C LYS A 221 -16.93 8.15 -0.86
N PRO A 222 -18.04 7.63 -0.31
CA PRO A 222 -17.97 6.80 0.89
C PRO A 222 -17.41 5.41 0.58
N ARG A 223 -16.73 4.81 1.56
CA ARG A 223 -16.26 3.40 1.54
C ARG A 223 -15.34 3.04 0.36
N VAL A 224 -14.37 3.91 0.04
CA VAL A 224 -13.42 3.67 -1.05
C VAL A 224 -11.95 3.63 -0.61
N TYR A 225 -11.26 2.69 -1.25
CA TYR A 225 -9.85 2.38 -1.41
C TYR A 225 -9.11 3.19 -2.48
N ILE A 226 -8.65 4.42 -2.25
CA ILE A 226 -8.07 5.22 -3.34
C ILE A 226 -6.55 5.21 -3.30
N GLY A 227 -5.93 5.04 -4.45
CA GLY A 227 -4.49 5.00 -4.62
C GLY A 227 -4.13 4.79 -6.07
N CYS A 228 -2.83 4.86 -6.38
CA CYS A 228 -2.34 4.37 -7.67
C CYS A 228 -2.07 2.87 -7.58
N MET A 229 -3.00 2.08 -8.13
CA MET A 229 -2.91 0.64 -8.02
C MET A 229 -1.94 0.11 -9.09
N LYS A 230 -1.11 -0.87 -8.73
CA LYS A 230 -0.34 -1.59 -9.74
C LYS A 230 -1.31 -2.28 -10.69
N SER A 231 -1.11 -2.08 -11.98
CA SER A 231 -1.98 -2.62 -13.02
C SER A 231 -1.90 -4.14 -13.00
N GLY A 232 -3.03 -4.81 -12.81
CA GLY A 232 -3.11 -6.26 -12.73
C GLY A 232 -4.42 -6.72 -12.08
N PRO A 233 -4.77 -8.02 -12.21
CA PRO A 233 -5.92 -8.57 -11.50
C PRO A 233 -5.72 -8.45 -10.00
N VAL A 234 -6.74 -7.98 -9.29
CA VAL A 234 -6.78 -8.02 -7.83
C VAL A 234 -7.02 -9.47 -7.42
N LEU A 235 -5.99 -10.13 -6.90
CA LEU A 235 -6.09 -11.49 -6.38
C LEU A 235 -6.53 -11.41 -4.92
N SER A 236 -7.69 -12.01 -4.61
CA SER A 236 -8.23 -12.05 -3.25
C SER A 236 -8.54 -13.47 -2.84
N GLU A 237 -7.89 -13.95 -1.79
CA GLU A 237 -8.32 -15.13 -1.04
C GLU A 237 -9.03 -14.63 0.23
N LYS A 238 -10.36 -14.53 0.20
CA LYS A 238 -11.17 -14.32 1.42
C LYS A 238 -11.15 -15.64 2.22
N PRO A 239 -11.01 -15.69 3.56
CA PRO A 239 -11.45 -14.69 4.56
C PRO A 239 -10.35 -14.16 5.52
N ILE A 240 -9.06 -14.40 5.25
CA ILE A 240 -8.00 -14.11 6.22
C ILE A 240 -7.28 -12.82 5.85
N LEU A 241 -7.26 -11.86 6.78
CA LEU A 241 -6.44 -10.65 6.71
C LEU A 241 -4.97 -11.04 6.89
N HIS A 242 -4.28 -11.33 5.78
CA HIS A 242 -2.87 -11.70 5.80
C HIS A 242 -1.98 -10.48 6.01
N ARG A 243 -0.91 -10.64 6.79
CA ARG A 243 0.19 -9.67 6.83
C ARG A 243 1.25 -10.12 5.83
N TYR A 244 1.55 -9.27 4.87
CA TYR A 244 2.61 -9.51 3.88
C TYR A 244 3.90 -8.79 4.29
N ALA A 245 4.99 -9.15 3.63
CA ALA A 245 6.30 -8.53 3.88
C ALA A 245 6.33 -7.03 3.51
N ASN A 246 5.51 -6.63 2.53
CA ASN A 246 5.34 -5.24 2.13
C ASN A 246 4.08 -4.65 2.78
N GLU A 247 4.21 -3.41 3.26
CA GLU A 247 3.16 -2.67 3.94
C GLU A 247 1.95 -2.42 3.03
N ASP A 248 2.17 -1.89 1.83
CA ASP A 248 1.11 -1.52 0.90
C ASP A 248 0.33 -2.74 0.42
N VAL A 249 1.01 -3.87 0.23
CA VAL A 249 0.36 -5.17 -0.06
C VAL A 249 -0.50 -5.61 1.11
N SER A 250 -0.02 -5.45 2.36
CA SER A 250 -0.82 -5.75 3.55
C SER A 250 -2.06 -4.88 3.64
N LEU A 251 -1.90 -3.56 3.51
CA LEU A 251 -2.99 -2.60 3.59
C LEU A 251 -4.04 -2.85 2.51
N GLY A 252 -3.63 -3.00 1.25
CA GLY A 252 -4.54 -3.31 0.15
C GLY A 252 -5.28 -4.63 0.36
N SER A 253 -4.58 -5.69 0.78
CA SER A 253 -5.22 -6.98 1.08
C SER A 253 -6.26 -6.89 2.19
N TRP A 254 -6.02 -6.05 3.20
CA TRP A 254 -6.97 -5.87 4.28
C TRP A 254 -8.23 -5.14 3.82
N LEU A 255 -8.06 -4.11 2.99
CA LEU A 255 -9.19 -3.34 2.45
C LEU A 255 -10.02 -4.18 1.47
N ILE A 256 -9.41 -5.12 0.76
CA ILE A 256 -10.12 -6.14 -0.02
C ILE A 256 -10.94 -7.05 0.90
N GLY A 257 -10.35 -7.53 2.00
CA GLY A 257 -11.03 -8.36 3.01
C GLY A 257 -12.20 -7.64 3.69
N LEU A 258 -12.13 -6.31 3.83
CA LEU A 258 -13.18 -5.45 4.36
C LEU A 258 -14.21 -5.00 3.31
N GLU A 259 -14.13 -5.52 2.09
CA GLU A 259 -15.07 -5.23 1.00
C GLU A 259 -15.14 -3.73 0.66
N VAL A 260 -13.99 -3.06 0.69
CA VAL A 260 -13.83 -1.67 0.27
C VAL A 260 -13.61 -1.62 -1.24
N GLU A 261 -14.31 -0.71 -1.93
CA GLU A 261 -14.13 -0.51 -3.37
C GLU A 261 -12.76 0.11 -3.66
N HIS A 262 -11.92 -0.55 -4.45
CA HIS A 262 -10.62 -0.01 -4.85
C HIS A 262 -10.76 0.88 -6.08
N VAL A 263 -10.30 2.12 -5.98
CA VAL A 263 -10.30 3.13 -7.04
C VAL A 263 -8.86 3.39 -7.45
N ASP A 264 -8.51 3.01 -8.68
CA ASP A 264 -7.22 3.32 -9.29
C ASP A 264 -7.23 4.76 -9.81
N ASP A 265 -6.55 5.66 -9.10
CA ASP A 265 -6.40 7.06 -9.47
C ASP A 265 -4.97 7.35 -9.90
N ARG A 266 -4.78 7.57 -11.21
CA ARG A 266 -3.45 7.82 -11.80
C ARG A 266 -2.89 9.20 -11.50
N SER A 267 -3.68 10.12 -10.95
CA SER A 267 -3.16 11.39 -10.44
C SER A 267 -2.30 11.20 -9.17
N MET A 268 -2.40 10.03 -8.49
CA MET A 268 -1.61 9.70 -7.31
C MET A 268 -0.26 9.03 -7.62
N CYS A 269 0.13 8.91 -8.89
CA CYS A 269 1.42 8.35 -9.28
C CYS A 269 2.07 9.07 -10.45
N CYS A 270 2.18 10.38 -10.32
CA CYS A 270 2.98 11.17 -11.22
C CYS A 270 4.47 11.09 -10.88
N GLY A 271 5.28 11.17 -11.92
CA GLY A 271 6.71 11.47 -11.78
C GLY A 271 6.90 12.89 -11.25
N THR A 272 8.02 13.14 -10.56
CA THR A 272 8.47 14.52 -10.32
C THR A 272 8.80 15.24 -11.66
N PRO A 273 9.12 16.55 -11.67
CA PRO A 273 9.36 17.25 -12.93
C PRO A 273 10.36 16.52 -13.85
N PRO A 274 10.05 16.43 -15.15
CA PRO A 274 9.06 17.24 -15.86
C PRO A 274 7.62 16.66 -15.90
N ASP A 275 7.35 15.45 -15.39
CA ASP A 275 6.05 14.78 -15.60
C ASP A 275 4.88 15.51 -14.92
N CYS A 276 4.96 15.74 -13.61
CA CYS A 276 3.94 16.48 -12.87
C CYS A 276 3.69 17.90 -13.46
N GLU A 277 4.74 18.54 -13.99
CA GLU A 277 4.70 19.92 -14.48
C GLU A 277 3.92 20.00 -15.78
N TRP A 278 4.23 19.11 -16.73
CA TRP A 278 3.46 19.00 -17.97
C TRP A 278 2.00 18.59 -17.72
N LYS A 279 1.77 17.71 -16.76
CA LYS A 279 0.41 17.32 -16.36
C LYS A 279 -0.37 18.49 -15.76
N ALA A 280 0.26 19.28 -14.89
CA ALA A 280 -0.33 20.50 -14.33
C ALA A 280 -0.65 21.53 -15.43
N GLN A 281 0.26 21.76 -16.38
CA GLN A 281 0.03 22.65 -17.53
C GLN A 281 -1.14 22.19 -18.41
N ALA A 282 -1.40 20.87 -18.49
CA ALA A 282 -2.53 20.30 -19.20
C ALA A 282 -3.85 20.29 -18.40
N GLY A 283 -3.88 20.89 -17.20
CA GLY A 283 -5.05 20.90 -16.31
C GLY A 283 -5.27 19.59 -15.53
N ASN A 284 -4.34 18.64 -15.63
CA ASN A 284 -4.38 17.35 -14.94
C ASN A 284 -3.40 17.36 -13.77
N ILE A 285 -3.60 18.24 -12.79
CA ILE A 285 -2.69 18.35 -11.64
C ILE A 285 -2.62 17.00 -10.91
N CYS A 286 -1.42 16.63 -10.51
CA CYS A 286 -1.18 15.38 -9.80
C CYS A 286 -1.55 15.52 -8.33
N VAL A 287 -2.26 14.56 -7.76
CA VAL A 287 -2.49 14.47 -6.31
C VAL A 287 -1.20 14.10 -5.59
N ALA A 288 -0.39 13.20 -6.15
CA ALA A 288 0.89 12.84 -5.57
C ALA A 288 1.98 12.70 -6.63
N SER A 289 3.18 13.18 -6.29
CA SER A 289 4.36 13.15 -7.16
C SER A 289 5.55 12.49 -6.46
N PHE A 290 6.20 11.55 -7.13
CA PHE A 290 7.38 10.83 -6.63
C PHE A 290 8.25 10.29 -7.77
N ASP A 291 9.46 9.82 -7.46
CA ASP A 291 10.38 9.20 -8.41
C ASP A 291 10.36 7.66 -8.24
N TRP A 292 9.96 6.93 -9.29
CA TRP A 292 9.87 5.46 -9.28
C TRP A 292 11.19 4.75 -8.88
N SER A 293 12.34 5.37 -9.18
CA SER A 293 13.66 4.80 -8.91
C SER A 293 13.99 4.67 -7.42
N CYS A 294 13.33 5.44 -6.56
CA CYS A 294 13.56 5.43 -5.12
C CYS A 294 12.26 5.29 -4.31
N SER A 295 11.13 5.01 -4.97
CA SER A 295 9.80 4.86 -4.35
C SER A 295 9.38 6.07 -3.50
N GLY A 296 9.79 7.26 -3.92
CA GLY A 296 9.64 8.54 -3.22
C GLY A 296 10.32 9.64 -4.04
N VAL A 297 10.36 10.89 -3.61
CA VAL A 297 11.17 11.94 -4.24
C VAL A 297 12.63 11.65 -3.92
N CYS A 298 13.45 11.39 -4.95
CA CYS A 298 14.86 11.08 -4.70
C CYS A 298 15.57 12.32 -4.13
N LYS A 299 16.45 12.14 -3.14
CA LYS A 299 17.08 13.27 -2.43
C LYS A 299 16.01 14.26 -1.92
N SER A 300 14.98 13.74 -1.27
CA SER A 300 13.77 14.50 -0.89
C SER A 300 14.09 15.74 -0.05
N VAL A 301 15.09 15.68 0.83
CA VAL A 301 15.53 16.83 1.64
C VAL A 301 15.88 18.04 0.76
N GLU A 302 16.54 17.82 -0.38
CA GLU A 302 16.95 18.90 -1.28
C GLU A 302 15.91 19.16 -2.39
N LYS A 303 15.26 18.10 -2.90
CA LYS A 303 14.39 18.18 -4.08
C LYS A 303 12.94 18.55 -3.76
N MET A 304 12.43 18.29 -2.56
CA MET A 304 11.00 18.48 -2.25
C MET A 304 10.53 19.90 -2.56
N LYS A 305 11.35 20.92 -2.24
CA LYS A 305 11.02 22.33 -2.53
C LYS A 305 10.91 22.61 -4.03
N TYR A 306 11.82 22.07 -4.83
CA TYR A 306 11.76 22.20 -6.28
C TYR A 306 10.51 21.51 -6.85
N VAL A 307 10.21 20.29 -6.39
CA VAL A 307 9.01 19.55 -6.78
C VAL A 307 7.76 20.33 -6.39
N HIS A 308 7.68 20.83 -5.16
CA HIS A 308 6.54 21.62 -4.69
C HIS A 308 6.32 22.89 -5.52
N ASN A 309 7.37 23.64 -5.83
CA ASN A 309 7.25 24.85 -6.64
C ASN A 309 6.83 24.58 -8.08
N SER A 310 7.15 23.39 -8.62
CA SER A 310 6.89 23.03 -10.03
C SER A 310 5.56 22.29 -10.22
N CYS A 311 5.19 21.44 -9.26
CA CYS A 311 4.02 20.57 -9.31
C CYS A 311 2.86 21.07 -8.42
N GLY A 312 3.10 22.05 -7.55
CA GLY A 312 2.13 22.51 -6.56
C GLY A 312 0.94 23.20 -7.19
N GLU A 313 -0.19 23.18 -6.48
CA GLU A 313 -1.46 23.77 -6.91
C GLU A 313 -1.49 25.33 -6.87
N GLY A 314 -0.33 25.98 -6.62
CA GLY A 314 -0.17 27.45 -6.54
C GLY A 314 -0.63 28.07 -5.22
N ASP A 315 -0.35 29.37 -4.99
CA ASP A 315 -0.63 30.04 -3.71
C ASP A 315 -2.14 30.14 -3.36
N SER A 316 -3.03 29.91 -4.34
CA SER A 316 -4.48 29.93 -4.17
C SER A 316 -5.09 28.61 -3.68
N SER A 317 -4.31 27.52 -3.67
CA SER A 317 -4.82 26.18 -3.32
C SER A 317 -4.60 25.80 -1.86
N ILE A 318 -3.87 26.61 -1.11
CA ILE A 318 -3.65 26.37 0.30
C ILE A 318 -4.96 26.70 1.03
N TRP A 319 -5.54 25.65 1.59
CA TRP A 319 -6.41 25.68 2.75
C TRP A 319 -5.98 26.82 3.69
N LYS A 320 -6.59 28.00 3.53
CA LYS A 320 -6.51 29.04 4.56
C LYS A 320 -7.14 28.40 5.79
N SER A 321 -6.32 28.10 6.77
CA SER A 321 -6.76 27.56 8.05
C SER A 321 -7.54 28.65 8.78
N ASP A 322 -8.79 28.85 8.39
CA ASP A 322 -9.79 29.59 9.15
C ASP A 322 -10.60 28.60 10.01
N PHE A 323 -9.89 27.80 10.82
CA PHE A 323 -10.47 26.96 11.86
C PHE A 323 -9.87 27.32 13.22
#